data_AF-A0A3P8IJ64-F1
#
_entry.id   AF-A0A3P8IJ64-F1
#
_cell.length_a   1.000
_cell.length_b   1.000
_cell.length_c   1.000
_cell.angle_alpha   90.00
_cell.angle_beta   90.00
_cell.angle_gamma   90.00
#
_symmetry.space_group_name_H-M   'P 1'
#
loop_
_entity.id
_entity.type
_entity.pdbx_description
1 polymer ?
#
loop_
_entity_poly.entity_id
_entity_poly.type
_entity_poly.pdbx_seq_one_letter_code
_entity_poly.pdbx_strand_id
1 'polypeptide(L)'
;MITVTKLLRHLKGSIVSSHFLEEQRKRLKKAKEELEKWLQQNDKVTSLTRYRKADQMFKDEKAWTSVPDIDRREIFKDVIFFLEKKEKEEARVMRKRNIKSFADILDGVPQIIYSTTWEEARMILSENPAFRSDKDLQSKAHDQL
;
A
#
# COMPACT_ATOMS: atom_id res chain seq x y z
N MET A 1 24.77 56.71 19.71
CA MET A 1 25.38 55.86 18.66
C MET A 1 25.06 54.39 18.93
N ILE A 2 24.01 53.85 18.32
CA ILE A 2 23.84 52.39 18.25
C ILE A 2 24.89 51.92 17.26
N THR A 3 25.99 51.37 17.77
CA THR A 3 27.15 51.02 16.96
C THR A 3 26.77 49.98 15.91
N VAL A 4 27.28 50.16 14.68
CA VAL A 4 27.08 49.29 13.50
C VAL A 4 27.22 47.79 13.82
N THR A 5 28.01 47.44 14.84
CA THR A 5 28.15 46.09 15.40
C THR A 5 26.85 45.48 15.95
N LYS A 6 25.96 46.27 16.57
CA LYS A 6 24.67 45.77 17.09
C LYS A 6 23.71 45.43 15.94
N LEU A 7 23.70 46.24 14.89
CA LEU A 7 22.92 46.01 13.67
C LEU A 7 23.44 44.80 12.89
N LEU A 8 24.76 44.67 12.71
CA LEU A 8 25.37 43.50 12.06
C LEU A 8 25.08 42.19 12.80
N ARG A 9 25.10 42.19 14.15
CA ARG A 9 24.77 41.01 14.95
C ARG A 9 23.29 40.61 14.78
N HIS A 10 22.39 41.59 14.77
CA HIS A 10 20.96 41.35 14.57
C HIS A 10 20.67 40.83 13.15
N LEU A 11 21.29 41.44 12.13
CA LEU A 11 21.17 41.00 10.74
C LEU A 11 21.72 39.58 10.54
N LYS A 12 22.90 39.26 11.11
CA LYS A 12 23.45 37.89 11.09
C LYS A 12 22.54 36.90 11.79
N GLY A 13 21.96 37.26 12.95
CA GLY A 13 20.98 36.43 13.65
C GLY A 13 19.72 36.15 12.83
N SER A 14 19.19 37.18 12.16
CA SER A 14 18.02 37.06 11.28
C SER A 14 18.31 36.16 10.07
N ILE A 15 19.49 36.29 9.44
CA ILE A 15 19.91 35.45 8.30
C ILE A 15 20.06 33.99 8.73
N VAL A 16 20.75 33.73 9.85
CA VAL A 16 20.93 32.38 10.39
C VAL A 16 19.57 31.75 10.75
N SER A 17 18.67 32.52 11.37
CA SER A 17 17.31 32.08 11.68
C SER A 17 16.52 31.71 10.41
N SER A 18 16.64 32.50 9.34
CA SER A 18 15.98 32.20 8.06
C SER A 18 16.50 30.90 7.45
N HIS A 19 17.83 30.73 7.38
CA HIS A 19 18.45 29.51 6.84
C HIS A 19 18.08 28.26 7.66
N PHE A 20 18.05 28.39 8.99
CA PHE A 20 17.62 27.30 9.88
C PHE A 20 16.16 26.90 9.63
N LEU A 21 15.25 27.86 9.52
CA LEU A 21 13.84 27.59 9.22
C LEU A 21 13.66 26.91 7.86
N GLU A 22 14.42 27.33 6.84
CA GLU A 22 14.41 26.68 5.53
C GLU A 22 14.92 25.23 5.58
N GLU A 23 15.99 24.97 6.33
CA GLU A 23 16.46 23.60 6.54
C GLU A 23 15.43 22.73 7.26
N GLN A 24 14.78 23.24 8.32
CA GLN A 24 13.73 22.51 9.01
C GLN A 24 12.56 22.20 8.09
N ARG A 25 12.14 23.17 7.25
CA ARG A 25 11.09 22.95 6.24
C ARG A 25 11.49 21.87 5.23
N LYS A 26 12.72 21.91 4.71
CA LYS A 26 13.23 20.89 3.77
C LYS A 26 13.27 19.50 4.41
N ARG A 27 13.76 19.39 5.65
CA ARG A 27 13.81 18.12 6.39
C ARG A 27 12.42 17.57 6.65
N LEU A 28 11.48 18.41 7.08
CA LEU A 28 10.11 17.99 7.34
C LEU A 28 9.41 17.56 6.04
N LYS A 29 9.57 18.31 4.94
CA LYS A 29 9.04 17.93 3.62
C LYS A 29 9.53 16.54 3.21
N LYS A 30 10.84 16.31 3.31
CA LYS A 30 11.45 15.01 3.01
C LYS A 30 10.93 13.90 3.92
N ALA A 31 10.78 14.16 5.23
CA ALA A 31 10.24 13.18 6.17
C ALA A 31 8.79 12.79 5.85
N LYS A 32 7.96 13.75 5.40
CA LYS A 32 6.58 13.49 4.96
C LYS A 32 6.54 12.60 3.71
N GLU A 33 7.35 12.93 2.69
CA GLU A 33 7.44 12.14 1.45
C GLU A 33 7.96 10.72 1.73
N GLU A 34 8.96 10.57 2.60
CA GLU A 34 9.49 9.27 3.03
C GLU A 34 8.45 8.45 3.79
N LEU A 35 7.70 9.08 4.70
CA LEU A 35 6.62 8.41 5.44
C LEU A 35 5.53 7.91 4.48
N GLU A 36 5.07 8.75 3.57
CA GLU A 36 4.04 8.39 2.59
C GLU A 36 4.48 7.17 1.77
N LYS A 37 5.68 7.24 1.16
CA LYS A 37 6.23 6.14 0.36
C LYS A 37 6.39 4.87 1.18
N TRP A 38 6.89 4.98 2.41
CA TRP A 38 7.08 3.85 3.29
C TRP A 38 5.75 3.17 3.62
N LEU A 39 4.70 3.94 3.96
CA LEU A 39 3.37 3.37 4.23
C LEU A 39 2.76 2.70 2.99
N GLN A 40 2.90 3.28 1.80
CA GLN A 40 2.40 2.69 0.53
C GLN A 40 3.05 1.35 0.18
N GLN A 41 4.25 1.07 0.71
CA GLN A 41 5.06 -0.11 0.43
C GLN A 41 5.11 -1.10 1.61
N ASN A 42 4.48 -0.77 2.73
CA ASN A 42 4.55 -1.59 3.94
C ASN A 42 3.44 -2.65 3.96
N ASP A 43 3.82 -3.92 3.89
CA ASP A 43 2.89 -5.07 3.85
C ASP A 43 1.97 -5.17 5.09
N LYS A 44 2.31 -4.49 6.19
CA LYS A 44 1.48 -4.47 7.41
C LYS A 44 0.34 -3.45 7.34
N VAL A 45 0.32 -2.59 6.31
CA VAL A 45 -0.72 -1.57 6.09
C VAL A 45 -1.55 -1.95 4.87
N THR A 46 -2.86 -1.99 5.07
CA THR A 46 -3.86 -2.19 4.02
C THR A 46 -4.88 -1.06 4.07
N SER A 47 -5.74 -0.94 3.05
CA SER A 47 -6.83 0.04 3.03
C SER A 47 -7.78 -0.04 4.23
N LEU A 48 -7.85 -1.21 4.90
CA LEU A 48 -8.69 -1.43 6.09
C LEU A 48 -8.00 -1.08 7.41
N THR A 49 -6.72 -0.72 7.36
CA THR A 49 -5.92 -0.45 8.57
C THR A 49 -6.35 0.88 9.19
N ARG A 50 -6.83 0.84 10.43
CA ARG A 50 -7.20 2.05 11.18
C ARG A 50 -5.96 2.79 11.69
N TYR A 51 -5.98 4.12 11.66
CA TYR A 51 -4.88 4.96 12.15
C TYR A 51 -4.41 4.57 13.56
N ARG A 52 -5.33 4.34 14.51
CA ARG A 52 -4.97 3.95 15.89
C ARG A 52 -4.13 2.67 15.94
N LYS A 53 -4.41 1.71 15.07
CA LYS A 53 -3.64 0.46 14.97
C LYS A 53 -2.26 0.73 14.36
N ALA A 54 -2.20 1.52 13.30
CA ALA A 54 -0.94 1.93 12.68
C ALA A 54 -0.04 2.71 13.65
N ASP A 55 -0.61 3.65 14.39
CA ASP A 55 0.12 4.46 15.38
C ASP A 55 0.71 3.60 16.50
N GLN A 56 -0.03 2.59 16.97
CA GLN A 56 0.50 1.61 17.93
C GLN A 56 1.60 0.73 17.33
N MET A 57 1.43 0.31 16.08
CA MET A 57 2.35 -0.60 15.39
C MET A 57 3.68 0.08 15.04
N PHE A 58 3.65 1.36 14.69
CA PHE A 58 4.78 2.11 14.15
C PHE A 58 5.34 3.17 15.09
N LYS A 59 4.90 3.20 16.36
CA LYS A 59 5.33 4.19 17.37
C LYS A 59 6.85 4.31 17.52
N ASP A 60 7.61 3.25 17.24
CA ASP A 60 9.07 3.20 17.38
C ASP A 60 9.79 3.31 16.02
N GLU A 61 9.03 3.36 14.91
CA GLU A 61 9.58 3.43 13.56
C GLU A 61 10.00 4.86 13.23
N LYS A 62 11.26 5.04 12.84
CA LYS A 62 11.81 6.38 12.54
C LYS A 62 11.02 7.12 11.47
N ALA A 63 10.58 6.43 10.41
CA ALA A 63 9.76 7.03 9.37
C ALA A 63 8.45 7.60 9.92
N TRP A 64 7.86 6.93 10.92
CA TRP A 64 6.64 7.36 11.60
C TRP A 64 6.89 8.48 12.62
N THR A 65 7.94 8.40 13.44
CA THR A 65 8.20 9.39 14.51
C THR A 65 8.80 10.70 14.00
N SER A 66 9.40 10.71 12.80
CA SER A 66 10.02 11.91 12.21
C SER A 66 8.99 12.94 11.70
N VAL A 67 7.69 12.60 11.71
CA VAL A 67 6.60 13.45 11.22
C VAL A 67 5.64 13.76 12.38
N PRO A 68 5.21 15.03 12.57
CA PRO A 68 4.24 15.40 13.59
C PRO A 68 2.87 14.71 13.41
N ASP A 69 2.16 14.43 14.51
CA ASP A 69 0.91 13.65 14.48
C ASP A 69 -0.17 14.19 13.52
N ILE A 70 -0.33 15.51 13.46
CA ILE A 70 -1.29 16.17 12.56
C ILE A 70 -0.98 15.80 11.10
N ASP A 71 0.29 15.90 10.71
CA ASP A 71 0.73 15.58 9.36
C ASP A 71 0.65 14.08 9.07
N ARG A 72 0.97 13.22 10.05
CA ARG A 72 0.82 11.76 9.91
C ARG A 72 -0.62 11.37 9.62
N ARG A 73 -1.60 12.00 10.27
CA ARG A 73 -3.03 11.70 10.05
C ARG A 73 -3.46 12.04 8.64
N GLU A 74 -3.05 13.18 8.11
CA GLU A 74 -3.39 13.59 6.75
C GLU A 74 -2.72 12.66 5.73
N ILE A 75 -1.41 12.43 5.85
CA ILE A 75 -0.66 11.49 4.99
C ILE A 75 -1.29 10.09 5.04
N PHE A 76 -1.66 9.61 6.23
CA PHE A 76 -2.26 8.30 6.38
C PHE A 76 -3.61 8.19 5.67
N LYS A 77 -4.46 9.22 5.69
CA LYS A 77 -5.73 9.22 4.93
C LYS A 77 -5.46 9.09 3.43
N ASP A 78 -4.52 9.84 2.90
CA ASP A 78 -4.16 9.81 1.48
C ASP A 78 -3.60 8.44 1.08
N VAL A 79 -2.74 7.86 1.92
CA VAL A 79 -2.20 6.50 1.70
C VAL A 79 -3.30 5.45 1.72
N ILE A 80 -4.25 5.51 2.66
CA ILE A 80 -5.36 4.55 2.72
C ILE A 80 -6.20 4.62 1.43
N PHE A 81 -6.49 5.82 0.92
CA PHE A 81 -7.21 5.98 -0.35
C PHE A 81 -6.40 5.45 -1.54
N PHE A 82 -5.09 5.67 -1.56
CA PHE A 82 -4.20 5.08 -2.55
C PHE A 82 -4.23 3.54 -2.51
N LEU A 83 -4.11 2.96 -1.31
CA LEU A 83 -4.12 1.50 -1.11
C LEU A 83 -5.46 0.91 -1.53
N GLU A 84 -6.60 1.54 -1.21
CA GLU A 84 -7.91 1.07 -1.66
C GLU A 84 -8.00 0.97 -3.18
N LYS A 85 -7.52 2.00 -3.90
CA LYS A 85 -7.47 1.98 -5.37
C LYS A 85 -6.56 0.89 -5.90
N LYS A 86 -5.36 0.76 -5.33
CA LYS A 86 -4.37 -0.26 -5.71
C LYS A 86 -4.92 -1.67 -5.52
N GLU A 87 -5.44 -1.97 -4.33
CA GLU A 87 -6.00 -3.28 -3.98
C GLU A 87 -7.21 -3.63 -4.87
N LYS A 88 -8.09 -2.66 -5.15
CA LYS A 88 -9.22 -2.85 -6.07
C LYS A 88 -8.77 -3.20 -7.48
N GLU A 89 -7.74 -2.51 -7.97
CA GLU A 89 -7.19 -2.76 -9.30
C GLU A 89 -6.47 -4.11 -9.36
N GLU A 90 -5.68 -4.45 -8.36
CA GLU A 90 -5.03 -5.77 -8.22
C GLU A 90 -6.08 -6.89 -8.20
N ALA A 91 -7.16 -6.73 -7.44
CA ALA A 91 -8.26 -7.70 -7.41
C ALA A 91 -8.95 -7.82 -8.78
N ARG A 92 -9.10 -6.74 -9.54
CA ARG A 92 -9.67 -6.74 -10.89
C ARG A 92 -8.77 -7.47 -11.87
N VAL A 93 -7.47 -7.18 -11.85
CA VAL A 93 -6.46 -7.83 -12.71
C VAL A 93 -6.39 -9.32 -12.38
N MET A 94 -6.35 -9.68 -11.10
CA MET A 94 -6.32 -11.06 -10.65
C MET A 94 -7.58 -11.82 -11.06
N ARG A 95 -8.78 -11.23 -10.93
CA ARG A 95 -10.02 -11.83 -11.42
C ARG A 95 -9.97 -12.09 -12.92
N LYS A 96 -9.48 -11.12 -13.72
CA LYS A 96 -9.36 -11.27 -15.17
C LYS A 96 -8.38 -12.39 -15.54
N ARG A 97 -7.23 -12.46 -14.87
CA ARG A 97 -6.25 -13.55 -15.04
C ARG A 97 -6.87 -14.89 -14.68
N ASN A 98 -7.54 -14.99 -13.55
CA ASN A 98 -8.16 -16.22 -13.07
C ASN A 98 -9.25 -16.73 -14.04
N ILE A 99 -10.12 -15.85 -14.53
CA ILE A 99 -11.14 -16.24 -15.54
C ILE A 99 -10.46 -16.78 -16.79
N LYS A 100 -9.43 -16.10 -17.29
CA LYS A 100 -8.71 -16.55 -18.49
C LYS A 100 -8.00 -17.89 -18.25
N SER A 101 -7.20 -17.99 -17.20
CA SER A 101 -6.48 -19.22 -16.86
C SER A 101 -7.43 -20.40 -16.64
N PHE A 102 -8.59 -20.16 -16.04
CA PHE A 102 -9.60 -21.21 -15.86
C PHE A 102 -10.25 -21.63 -17.18
N ALA A 103 -10.58 -20.69 -18.07
CA ALA A 103 -11.07 -21.01 -19.41
C ALA A 103 -10.03 -21.82 -20.22
N ASP A 104 -8.76 -21.41 -20.19
CA ASP A 104 -7.66 -22.13 -20.84
C ASP A 104 -7.52 -23.57 -20.30
N ILE A 105 -7.74 -23.78 -19.00
CA ILE A 105 -7.78 -25.13 -18.40
C ILE A 105 -8.98 -25.93 -18.92
N LEU A 106 -10.18 -25.34 -18.93
CA LEU A 106 -11.39 -26.03 -19.38
C LEU A 106 -11.30 -26.46 -20.85
N ASP A 107 -10.75 -25.60 -21.71
CA ASP A 107 -10.52 -25.92 -23.12
C ASP A 107 -9.57 -27.12 -23.32
N GLY A 108 -8.68 -27.35 -22.35
CA GLY A 108 -7.76 -28.49 -22.32
C GLY A 108 -8.29 -29.76 -21.64
N VAL A 109 -9.51 -29.74 -21.10
CA VAL A 109 -10.12 -30.88 -20.38
C VAL A 109 -11.21 -31.53 -21.25
N PRO A 110 -10.87 -32.53 -22.09
CA PRO A 110 -11.84 -33.16 -23.00
C PRO A 110 -12.94 -33.96 -22.27
N GLN A 111 -12.79 -34.22 -20.97
CA GLN A 111 -13.79 -34.91 -20.16
C GLN A 111 -14.98 -34.01 -19.78
N ILE A 112 -14.84 -32.69 -19.88
CA ILE A 112 -15.92 -31.74 -19.62
C ILE A 112 -16.66 -31.46 -20.92
N ILE A 113 -17.93 -31.86 -20.98
CA ILE A 113 -18.83 -31.71 -22.12
C ILE A 113 -20.13 -31.04 -21.68
N TYR A 114 -21.03 -30.75 -22.63
CA TYR A 114 -22.28 -30.02 -22.37
C TYR A 114 -23.21 -30.66 -21.33
N SER A 115 -23.10 -31.97 -21.10
CA SER A 115 -23.90 -32.72 -20.12
C SER A 115 -23.19 -32.91 -18.79
N THR A 116 -21.94 -32.49 -18.66
CA THR A 116 -21.16 -32.63 -17.43
C THR A 116 -21.75 -31.71 -16.35
N THR A 117 -22.09 -32.28 -15.21
CA THR A 117 -22.59 -31.53 -14.07
C THR A 117 -21.45 -30.76 -13.38
N TRP A 118 -21.81 -29.77 -12.56
CA TRP A 118 -20.82 -29.03 -11.79
C TRP A 118 -19.99 -29.92 -10.86
N GLU A 119 -20.61 -30.90 -10.19
CA GLU A 119 -19.88 -31.77 -9.25
C GLU A 119 -18.88 -32.69 -9.97
N GLU A 120 -19.26 -33.23 -11.13
CA GLU A 120 -18.35 -34.01 -11.98
C GLU A 120 -17.18 -33.15 -12.48
N ALA A 121 -17.47 -31.93 -12.97
CA ALA A 121 -16.44 -31.00 -13.39
C ALA A 121 -15.50 -30.64 -12.24
N ARG A 122 -16.02 -30.45 -11.02
CA ARG A 122 -15.22 -30.17 -9.81
C ARG A 122 -14.27 -31.31 -9.47
N MET A 123 -14.74 -32.56 -9.53
CA MET A 123 -13.88 -33.73 -9.34
C MET A 123 -12.78 -33.80 -10.40
N ILE A 124 -13.13 -33.65 -11.68
CA ILE A 124 -12.17 -33.65 -12.79
C ILE A 124 -11.11 -32.55 -12.61
N LEU A 125 -11.54 -31.34 -12.25
CA LEU A 125 -10.65 -30.20 -12.01
C LEU A 125 -9.75 -30.39 -10.80
N SER A 126 -10.25 -31.05 -9.74
CA SER A 126 -9.43 -31.35 -8.55
C SER A 126 -8.28 -32.30 -8.84
N GLU A 127 -8.38 -33.13 -9.89
CA GLU A 127 -7.31 -34.01 -10.35
C GLU A 127 -6.42 -33.40 -11.44
N ASN A 128 -6.79 -32.22 -11.98
CA ASN A 128 -6.03 -31.55 -13.04
C ASN A 128 -4.76 -30.87 -12.49
N PRO A 129 -3.55 -31.23 -12.96
CA PRO A 129 -2.29 -30.64 -12.47
C PRO A 129 -2.15 -29.13 -12.69
N ALA A 130 -2.67 -28.61 -13.79
CA ALA A 130 -2.63 -27.17 -14.11
C ALA A 130 -3.53 -26.37 -13.15
N PHE A 131 -4.69 -26.93 -12.80
CA PHE A 131 -5.57 -26.33 -11.79
C PHE A 131 -5.01 -26.46 -10.37
N ARG A 132 -4.38 -27.60 -10.04
CA ARG A 132 -3.80 -27.84 -8.70
C ARG A 132 -2.58 -26.97 -8.38
N SER A 133 -1.77 -26.65 -9.39
CA SER A 133 -0.54 -25.87 -9.19
C SER A 133 -0.79 -24.37 -9.05
N ASP A 134 -1.90 -23.85 -9.57
CA ASP A 134 -2.25 -22.44 -9.50
C ASP A 134 -2.98 -22.10 -8.19
N LYS A 135 -2.20 -21.67 -7.19
CA LYS A 135 -2.72 -21.27 -5.87
C LYS A 135 -3.67 -20.08 -5.93
N ASP A 136 -3.51 -19.18 -6.90
CA ASP A 136 -4.36 -18.00 -7.04
C ASP A 136 -5.76 -18.38 -7.55
N LEU A 137 -5.85 -19.37 -8.42
CA LEU A 137 -7.11 -19.98 -8.85
C LEU A 137 -7.82 -20.69 -7.69
N GLN A 138 -7.08 -21.37 -6.81
CA GLN A 138 -7.66 -22.06 -5.65
C GLN A 138 -8.10 -21.13 -4.52
N SER A 139 -7.31 -20.09 -4.22
CA SER A 139 -7.51 -19.24 -3.03
C SER A 139 -8.88 -18.55 -2.98
N LYS A 140 -9.48 -18.24 -4.14
CA LYS A 140 -10.80 -17.59 -4.25
C LYS A 140 -11.95 -18.57 -4.42
N ALA A 141 -11.68 -19.82 -4.80
CA ALA A 141 -12.73 -20.84 -4.97
C ALA A 141 -13.33 -21.26 -3.61
N HIS A 142 -12.57 -21.12 -2.53
CA HIS A 142 -12.99 -21.48 -1.18
C HIS A 142 -13.82 -20.40 -0.45
N ASP A 143 -13.78 -19.13 -0.89
CA ASP A 143 -14.44 -18.01 -0.19
C ASP A 143 -15.88 -17.74 -0.66
N GLN A 144 -16.47 -18.60 -1.49
CA GLN A 144 -17.84 -18.44 -2.02
C GLN A 144 -18.77 -19.64 -1.74
N LEU A 145 -18.43 -20.49 -0.78
CA LEU A 145 -19.31 -21.54 -0.24
C LEU A 145 -19.44 -21.39 1.28
#